data_AF-A0A0C3B8A4-F1
#
_entry.id   AF-A0A0C3B8A4-F1
#
_cell.length_a   1.000
_cell.length_b   1.000
_cell.length_c   1.000
_cell.angle_alpha   90.00
_cell.angle_beta   90.00
_cell.angle_gamma   90.00
#
_symmetry.space_group_name_H-M   'P 1'
#
loop_
_entity.id
_entity.type
_entity.pdbx_description
1 polymer ?
#
loop_
_entity_poly.entity_id
_entity_poly.type
_entity_poly.pdbx_seq_one_letter_code
_entity_poly.pdbx_strand_id
1 'polypeptide(L)'
;MKSLLDRLIPSNRHEILSMMLQLVSLFRQISEYDAFLGPSRYLTHRIDTTDIIKSIWRKWDIASDSALPDGVERRWGEWRGSSNLVWVKTGNIYIS
;
A
#
# COMPACT_ATOMS: atom_id res chain seq x y z
N MET A 1 15.10 -16.95 -13.26
CA MET A 1 13.81 -17.40 -12.72
C MET A 1 12.80 -16.25 -12.63
N LYS A 2 13.14 -15.09 -12.05
CA LYS A 2 12.36 -13.82 -12.15
C LYS A 2 11.98 -13.47 -13.61
N SER A 3 12.98 -13.39 -14.49
CA SER A 3 12.78 -13.07 -15.92
C SER A 3 11.90 -14.05 -16.71
N LEU A 4 11.74 -15.29 -16.23
CA LEU A 4 10.88 -16.30 -16.83
C LEU A 4 9.44 -16.18 -16.34
N LEU A 5 9.25 -15.86 -15.06
CA LEU A 5 7.95 -15.55 -14.47
C LEU A 5 7.37 -14.25 -15.04
N ASP A 6 8.21 -13.22 -15.19
CA ASP A 6 7.83 -11.92 -15.78
C ASP A 6 7.49 -12.04 -17.28
N ARG A 7 8.06 -13.03 -18.00
CA ARG A 7 7.81 -13.27 -19.43
C ARG A 7 6.53 -14.06 -19.71
N LEU A 8 6.15 -14.96 -18.80
CA LEU A 8 5.05 -15.90 -19.03
C LEU A 8 3.71 -15.35 -18.51
N ILE A 9 3.74 -14.44 -17.55
CA ILE A 9 2.56 -13.75 -17.02
C ILE A 9 2.96 -12.28 -16.87
N PRO A 10 2.47 -11.37 -17.74
CA PRO A 10 2.61 -9.95 -17.51
C PRO A 10 2.06 -9.63 -16.13
N SER A 11 2.94 -9.27 -15.22
CA SER A 11 2.56 -9.00 -13.85
C SER A 11 1.90 -7.62 -13.82
N ASN A 12 0.56 -7.57 -13.94
CA ASN A 12 -0.23 -6.35 -13.71
C ASN A 12 -0.20 -5.90 -12.24
N ARG A 13 0.80 -6.34 -11.49
CA ARG A 13 0.98 -6.13 -10.07
C ARG A 13 1.12 -4.64 -9.77
N HIS A 14 1.87 -3.91 -10.59
CA HIS A 14 2.04 -2.48 -10.38
C HIS A 14 0.69 -1.76 -10.45
N GLU A 15 -0.13 -2.07 -11.46
CA GLU A 15 -1.47 -1.52 -11.65
C GLU A 15 -2.41 -1.92 -10.51
N ILE A 16 -2.39 -3.19 -10.10
CA ILE A 16 -3.20 -3.70 -8.97
C ILE A 16 -2.81 -3.00 -7.66
N LEU A 17 -1.52 -2.87 -7.38
CA LEU A 17 -1.02 -2.21 -6.18
C LEU A 17 -1.35 -0.70 -6.21
N SER A 18 -1.23 -0.05 -7.37
CA SER A 18 -1.60 1.36 -7.54
C SER A 18 -3.09 1.57 -7.29
N MET A 19 -3.94 0.71 -7.86
CA MET A 19 -5.39 0.71 -7.60
C MET A 19 -5.69 0.46 -6.11
N MET A 20 -4.95 -0.45 -5.47
CA MET A 20 -5.06 -0.68 -4.03
C MET A 20 -4.78 0.58 -3.20
N LEU A 21 -3.71 1.33 -3.50
CA LEU A 21 -3.46 2.60 -2.79
C LEU A 21 -4.59 3.61 -3.00
N GLN A 22 -5.07 3.76 -4.22
CA GLN A 22 -6.14 4.70 -4.54
C GLN A 22 -7.43 4.35 -3.78
N LEU A 23 -7.79 3.06 -3.72
CA LEU A 23 -8.92 2.60 -2.92
C LEU A 23 -8.70 2.87 -1.44
N VAL A 24 -7.54 2.54 -0.88
CA VAL A 24 -7.22 2.81 0.54
C VAL A 24 -7.32 4.31 0.86
N SER A 25 -6.81 5.18 -0.01
CA SER A 25 -6.92 6.63 0.14
C SER A 25 -8.36 7.13 0.03
N LEU A 26 -9.14 6.59 -0.92
CA LEU A 26 -10.57 6.89 -1.06
C LEU A 26 -11.35 6.50 0.20
N PHE A 27 -11.17 5.27 0.69
CA PHE A 27 -11.83 4.79 1.91
C PHE A 27 -11.42 5.60 3.13
N ARG A 28 -10.16 6.06 3.22
CA ARG A 28 -9.73 7.00 4.27
C ARG A 28 -10.46 8.35 4.19
N GLN A 29 -10.84 8.80 2.99
CA GLN A 29 -11.56 10.05 2.76
C GLN A 29 -13.06 9.96 3.00
N ILE A 30 -13.70 8.84 2.68
CA ILE A 30 -15.17 8.74 2.70
C ILE A 30 -15.72 7.94 3.88
N SER A 31 -14.90 7.13 4.54
CA SER A 31 -15.32 6.24 5.63
C SER A 31 -14.87 6.75 7.00
N GLU A 32 -15.72 6.55 8.01
CA GLU A 32 -15.34 6.64 9.43
C GLU A 32 -14.78 5.31 9.96
N TYR A 33 -14.96 4.22 9.20
CA TYR A 33 -14.45 2.88 9.52
C TYR A 33 -13.00 2.68 9.03
N ASP A 34 -12.43 1.50 9.34
CA ASP A 34 -11.09 1.12 8.91
C ASP A 34 -10.92 1.26 7.38
N ALA A 35 -9.97 2.11 6.97
CA ALA A 35 -9.66 2.40 5.57
C ALA A 35 -9.20 1.17 4.77
N PHE A 36 -8.79 0.09 5.44
CA PHE A 36 -8.29 -1.14 4.80
C PHE A 36 -9.39 -2.20 4.59
N LEU A 37 -10.53 -2.10 5.29
CA LEU A 37 -11.60 -3.11 5.22
C LEU A 37 -12.30 -3.14 3.85
N GLY A 38 -12.66 -1.96 3.33
CA GLY A 38 -13.27 -1.82 2.01
C GLY A 38 -12.36 -2.40 0.91
N PRO A 39 -11.12 -1.91 0.75
CA PRO A 39 -10.19 -2.42 -0.24
C PRO A 39 -9.97 -3.94 -0.15
N SER A 40 -9.93 -4.51 1.05
CA SER A 40 -9.83 -5.96 1.24
C SER A 40 -11.00 -6.71 0.61
N ARG A 41 -12.22 -6.26 0.89
CA ARG A 41 -13.44 -6.83 0.31
C ARG A 41 -13.50 -6.69 -1.21
N TYR A 42 -13.08 -5.55 -1.76
CA TYR A 42 -13.17 -5.32 -3.22
C TYR A 42 -12.07 -6.00 -4.02
N LEU A 43 -10.85 -6.09 -3.49
CA LEU A 43 -9.71 -6.65 -4.22
C LEU A 43 -9.57 -8.16 -4.05
N THR A 44 -9.94 -8.70 -2.89
CA THR A 44 -9.71 -10.11 -2.57
C THR A 44 -10.99 -10.90 -2.32
N HIS A 45 -12.14 -10.21 -2.29
CA HIS A 45 -13.43 -10.77 -1.87
C HIS A 45 -13.42 -11.36 -0.45
N ARG A 46 -12.45 -10.95 0.37
CA ARG A 46 -12.24 -11.47 1.73
C ARG A 46 -11.96 -10.32 2.71
N ILE A 47 -12.49 -10.46 3.92
CA ILE A 47 -12.30 -9.48 5.00
C ILE A 47 -11.04 -9.78 5.81
N ASP A 48 -10.66 -11.05 5.93
CA ASP A 48 -9.49 -11.51 6.69
C ASP A 48 -8.15 -11.14 6.02
N THR A 49 -8.17 -10.55 4.82
CA THR A 49 -6.98 -10.01 4.16
C THR A 49 -6.66 -8.56 4.55
N THR A 50 -7.41 -7.97 5.49
CA THR A 50 -7.21 -6.57 5.93
C THR A 50 -5.78 -6.29 6.37
N ASP A 51 -5.17 -7.21 7.13
CA ASP A 51 -3.79 -7.05 7.58
C ASP A 51 -2.77 -7.15 6.44
N ILE A 52 -3.08 -7.93 5.39
CA ILE A 52 -2.23 -8.01 4.20
C ILE A 52 -2.26 -6.68 3.44
N ILE A 53 -3.45 -6.14 3.17
CA ILE A 53 -3.62 -4.84 2.50
C ILE A 53 -2.93 -3.74 3.30
N LYS A 54 -3.11 -3.72 4.62
CA LYS A 54 -2.45 -2.78 5.53
C LYS A 54 -0.94 -2.92 5.51
N SER A 55 -0.41 -4.15 5.50
CA SER A 55 1.03 -4.41 5.43
C SER A 55 1.63 -3.92 4.12
N ILE A 56 1.00 -4.25 2.99
CA ILE A 56 1.44 -3.78 1.65
C ILE A 56 1.38 -2.25 1.61
N TRP A 57 0.27 -1.64 2.02
CA TRP A 57 0.16 -0.18 2.09
C TRP A 57 1.21 0.43 3.03
N ARG A 58 1.63 -0.24 4.10
CA ARG A 58 2.63 0.31 5.03
C ARG A 58 4.06 0.16 4.54
N LYS A 59 4.39 -0.95 3.88
CA LYS A 59 5.77 -1.42 3.65
C LYS A 59 6.16 -1.58 2.19
N TRP A 60 5.24 -1.50 1.24
CA TRP A 60 5.56 -1.64 -0.17
C TRP A 60 5.76 -0.28 -0.84
N ASP A 61 6.88 -0.14 -1.57
CA ASP A 61 7.08 0.92 -2.54
C ASP A 61 6.61 0.43 -3.91
N ILE A 62 5.58 1.10 -4.43
CA ILE A 62 4.94 0.74 -5.68
C ILE A 62 5.75 1.24 -6.88
N ALA A 63 6.43 2.38 -6.74
CA ALA A 63 7.20 2.97 -7.83
C ALA A 63 8.39 2.06 -8.21
N SER A 64 9.09 1.54 -7.21
CA SER A 64 10.20 0.59 -7.40
C SER A 64 9.78 -0.88 -7.42
N ASP A 65 8.48 -1.17 -7.26
CA ASP A 65 7.92 -2.50 -7.02
C ASP A 65 8.77 -3.33 -6.04
N SER A 66 9.07 -2.75 -4.87
CA SER A 66 9.95 -3.35 -3.88
C SER A 66 9.51 -3.03 -2.44
N ALA A 67 10.11 -3.71 -1.45
CA ALA A 67 9.88 -3.36 -0.07
C ALA A 67 10.61 -2.06 0.30
N LEU A 68 9.96 -1.21 1.10
CA LEU A 68 10.59 -0.03 1.69
C LEU A 68 11.79 -0.44 2.55
N PRO A 69 12.83 0.41 2.65
CA PRO A 69 13.98 0.15 3.51
C PRO A 69 13.58 -0.13 4.97
N ASP A 70 14.43 -0.90 5.65
CA ASP A 70 14.23 -1.17 7.07
C ASP A 70 14.14 0.12 7.89
N GLY A 71 13.13 0.19 8.75
CA GLY A 71 12.84 1.38 9.53
C GLY A 71 12.09 2.49 8.78
N VAL A 72 11.70 2.30 7.51
CA VAL A 72 10.80 3.20 6.79
C VAL A 72 9.39 2.60 6.74
N GLU A 73 8.38 3.43 6.97
CA GLU A 73 6.97 3.06 6.87
C GLU A 73 6.13 4.19 6.29
N ARG A 74 5.08 3.83 5.54
CA ARG A 74 4.03 4.75 5.15
C ARG A 74 3.12 5.02 6.34
N ARG A 75 2.87 6.30 6.63
CA ARG A 75 1.91 6.76 7.65
C ARG A 75 0.94 7.75 7.04
N TRP A 76 -0.22 7.87 7.66
CA TRP A 76 -1.19 8.90 7.29
C TRP A 76 -0.59 10.28 7.50
N GLY A 77 -0.78 11.17 6.53
CA GLY A 77 -0.45 12.58 6.67
C GLY A 77 -1.53 13.33 7.45
N GLU A 78 -1.29 14.63 7.66
CA GLU A 78 -2.23 15.53 8.34
C GLU A 78 -3.52 15.73 7.52
N TRP A 79 -3.41 15.72 6.18
CA TRP A 79 -4.54 15.88 5.28
C TRP A 79 -5.26 14.55 5.04
N ARG A 80 -6.59 14.59 5.01
CA ARG A 80 -7.42 13.38 4.82
C ARG A 80 -7.12 12.72 3.47
N GLY A 81 -6.70 11.45 3.52
CA GLY A 81 -6.31 10.67 2.33
C GLY A 81 -4.88 10.93 1.82
N SER A 82 -4.11 11.79 2.50
CA SER A 82 -2.67 11.90 2.24
C SER A 82 -1.88 10.89 3.06
N SER A 83 -0.71 10.50 2.55
CA SER A 83 0.23 9.63 3.26
C SER A 83 1.66 10.03 2.96
N ASN A 84 2.54 9.92 3.94
CA ASN A 84 3.96 10.19 3.82
C ASN A 84 4.78 8.95 4.20
N LEU A 85 5.94 8.79 3.57
CA LEU A 85 6.94 7.85 4.02
C LEU A 85 7.71 8.51 5.17
N VAL A 86 7.92 7.79 6.27
CA VAL A 86 8.63 8.30 7.44
C VAL A 86 9.60 7.28 7.99
N TRP A 87 10.68 7.77 8.58
CA TRP A 87 11.55 6.98 9.43
C TRP A 87 10.83 6.67 10.76
N VAL A 88 10.65 5.39 11.08
CA VAL A 88 9.94 4.94 12.29
C VAL A 88 10.63 5.45 13.56
N LYS A 89 11.96 5.50 13.57
CA LYS A 89 12.75 5.92 14.74
C LYS A 89 12.65 7.41 15.04
N THR A 90 12.66 8.25 14.01
CA THR A 90 12.75 9.71 14.17
C THR A 90 11.42 10.41 13.90
N GLY A 91 10.50 9.77 13.19
CA GLY A 91 9.27 10.40 12.70
C GLY A 91 9.49 11.33 11.50
N ASN A 92 10.73 11.55 11.08
CA ASN A 92 11.06 12.45 9.97
C ASN A 92 10.58 11.87 8.63
N ILE A 93 10.20 12.76 7.72
CA ILE A 93 9.84 12.39 6.35
C ILE A 93 11.03 11.71 5.68
N TYR A 94 10.77 10.57 5.06
CA TYR A 94 11.71 9.87 4.18
C TYR A 94 11.55 10.42 2.77
N ILE A 95 12.62 11.01 2.24
CA ILE A 95 12.70 11.47 0.85
C ILE A 95 13.50 10.40 0.10
N SER A 96 12.85 9.76 -0.86
CA SER A 96 13.46 8.75 -1.73
C SER A 96 14.31 9.39 -2.82
#